data_AF-A0A6V7IUR1-F1
#
_entry.id   AF-A0A6V7IUR1-F1
#
_cell.length_a   1.000
_cell.length_b   1.000
_cell.length_c   1.000
_cell.angle_alpha   90.00
_cell.angle_beta   90.00
_cell.angle_gamma   90.00
#
_symmetry.space_group_name_H-M   'P 1'
#
loop_
_entity.id
_entity.type
_entity.pdbx_description
1 polymer ?
#
loop_
_entity_poly.entity_id
_entity_poly.type
_entity_poly.pdbx_seq_one_letter_code
_entity_poly.pdbx_strand_id
1 'polypeptide(L)'
;SVLGITQQELRPLLQILNKVIDKIFDKNNNVVLTTTVKEFLFDGIYLACDTNDAIIEIACRLIDAYSTQTLVRQEDRRFKFAFLNH
;
A
#
# COMPACT_ATOMS: atom_id res chain seq x y z
N SER A 1 -18.63 3.98 10.36
CA SER A 1 -18.92 5.08 9.43
C SER A 1 -18.18 4.82 8.13
N VAL A 2 -18.90 4.48 7.06
CA VAL A 2 -18.29 4.26 5.74
C VAL A 2 -17.99 5.65 5.19
N LEU A 3 -16.71 5.99 5.05
CA LEU A 3 -16.28 7.28 4.50
C LEU A 3 -16.72 7.32 3.03
N GLY A 4 -17.78 8.09 2.76
CA GLY A 4 -18.24 8.40 1.41
C GLY A 4 -17.27 9.38 0.74
N ILE A 5 -16.16 8.87 0.22
CA ILE A 5 -15.26 9.65 -0.64
C ILE A 5 -16.03 9.87 -1.95
N THR A 6 -16.27 11.13 -2.31
CA THR A 6 -16.98 11.43 -3.57
C THR A 6 -16.07 11.08 -4.76
N GLN A 7 -16.65 10.69 -5.90
CA GLN A 7 -15.91 10.36 -7.12
C GLN A 7 -14.94 11.47 -7.59
N GLN A 8 -15.21 12.72 -7.17
CA GLN A 8 -14.41 13.88 -7.52
C GLN A 8 -13.12 13.97 -6.68
N GLU A 9 -13.18 13.60 -5.40
CA GLU A 9 -12.01 13.52 -4.48
C GLU A 9 -11.16 12.28 -4.76
N LEU A 10 -11.77 11.20 -5.26
CA LEU A 10 -11.08 9.96 -5.63
C LEU A 10 -10.21 10.11 -6.89
N ARG A 11 -10.58 10.99 -7.82
CA ARG A 11 -9.94 11.06 -9.14
C ARG A 11 -8.46 11.48 -9.07
N PRO A 12 -8.06 12.54 -8.35
CA PRO A 12 -6.65 12.89 -8.18
C PRO A 12 -5.88 11.81 -7.42
N LEU A 13 -6.52 11.20 -6.42
CA LEU A 13 -5.94 10.16 -5.59
C LEU A 13 -5.62 8.91 -6.40
N LEU A 14 -6.53 8.48 -7.28
CA LEU A 14 -6.31 7.37 -8.21
C LEU A 14 -5.18 7.66 -9.20
N GLN A 15 -5.04 8.91 -9.67
CA GLN A 15 -3.92 9.29 -10.54
C GLN A 15 -2.57 9.21 -9.82
N ILE A 16 -2.53 9.61 -8.54
CA ILE A 16 -1.34 9.47 -7.69
C ILE A 16 -1.02 7.99 -7.49
N LEU A 17 -2.02 7.19 -7.07
CA LEU A 17 -1.87 5.74 -6.84
C LEU A 17 -1.36 5.01 -8.09
N ASN A 18 -1.92 5.27 -9.27
CA ASN A 18 -1.47 4.65 -10.53
C ASN A 18 0.00 4.94 -10.86
N LYS A 19 0.55 6.08 -10.42
CA LYS A 19 1.96 6.45 -10.69
C LYS A 19 2.93 5.80 -9.70
N VAL A 20 2.45 5.40 -8.54
CA VAL A 20 3.29 4.91 -7.44
C VAL A 20 3.11 3.44 -7.18
N ILE A 21 2.03 2.81 -7.64
CA ILE A 21 1.71 1.41 -7.33
C ILE A 21 2.85 0.47 -7.70
N ASP A 22 3.42 0.61 -8.90
CA ASP A 22 4.54 -0.22 -9.35
C ASP A 22 5.81 -0.01 -8.50
N LYS A 23 6.00 1.21 -7.98
CA LYS A 23 7.14 1.57 -7.14
C LYS A 23 6.99 1.08 -5.71
N ILE A 24 5.78 1.16 -5.15
CA ILE A 24 5.48 0.75 -3.77
C ILE A 24 5.53 -0.77 -3.64
N PHE A 25 5.14 -1.52 -4.67
CA PHE A 25 5.21 -2.98 -4.64
C PHE A 25 6.57 -3.55 -5.06
N ASP A 26 7.57 -2.69 -5.29
CA ASP A 26 8.97 -3.03 -5.64
C ASP A 26 9.08 -4.22 -6.60
N LYS A 27 8.19 -4.26 -7.59
CA LYS A 27 8.10 -5.35 -8.56
C LYS A 27 8.21 -4.76 -9.95
N ASN A 28 9.34 -5.09 -10.59
CA ASN A 28 9.57 -4.99 -12.02
C ASN A 28 8.26 -5.18 -12.80
N ASN A 29 7.66 -4.08 -13.22
CA ASN A 29 6.69 -3.91 -14.30
C ASN A 29 5.44 -4.81 -14.31
N ASN A 30 5.05 -5.42 -13.19
CA ASN A 30 3.89 -6.33 -13.16
C ASN A 30 2.82 -5.86 -12.17
N VAL A 31 1.65 -5.49 -12.71
CA VAL A 31 0.41 -5.20 -11.97
C VAL A 31 -0.08 -6.43 -11.16
N VAL A 32 0.45 -7.61 -11.47
CA VAL A 32 0.12 -8.87 -10.80
C VAL A 32 1.16 -9.20 -9.73
N LEU A 33 0.69 -9.28 -8.49
CA LEU A 33 1.50 -9.67 -7.35
C LEU A 33 1.71 -11.20 -7.30
N THR A 34 2.87 -11.68 -7.75
CA THR A 34 3.26 -13.10 -7.55
C THR A 34 3.82 -13.33 -6.16
N THR A 35 3.12 -14.08 -5.32
CA THR A 35 3.49 -14.36 -3.92
C THR A 35 3.09 -15.79 -3.55
N THR A 36 3.69 -16.37 -2.51
CA THR A 36 3.21 -17.66 -2.00
C THR A 36 1.97 -17.48 -1.13
N VAL A 37 1.16 -18.53 -1.01
CA VAL A 37 0.00 -18.55 -0.09
C VAL A 37 0.45 -18.26 1.34
N LYS A 38 1.59 -18.81 1.75
CA LYS A 38 2.16 -18.58 3.10
C LYS A 38 2.50 -17.11 3.33
N GLU A 39 3.13 -16.46 2.35
CA GLU A 39 3.46 -15.04 2.42
C GLU A 39 2.22 -14.15 2.41
N PHE A 40 1.26 -14.41 1.52
CA PHE A 40 0.04 -13.62 1.46
C PHE A 40 -0.82 -13.72 2.73
N LEU A 41 -0.94 -14.94 3.27
CA LEU A 41 -1.78 -15.19 4.44
C LEU A 41 -1.10 -14.83 5.76
N PHE A 42 0.20 -15.11 5.92
CA PHE A 42 0.88 -15.08 7.23
C PHE A 42 2.16 -14.22 7.26
N ASP A 43 3.13 -14.47 6.38
CA ASP A 43 4.44 -13.80 6.49
C ASP A 43 4.39 -12.32 6.08
N GLY A 44 3.39 -11.98 5.28
CA GLY A 44 3.03 -10.66 4.77
C GLY A 44 3.87 -10.16 3.60
N ILE A 45 3.36 -9.09 2.98
CA ILE A 45 3.90 -8.46 1.78
C ILE A 45 4.26 -7.02 2.10
N TYR A 46 5.49 -6.63 1.78
CA TYR A 46 6.00 -5.32 2.14
C TYR A 46 5.68 -4.28 1.06
N LEU A 47 5.27 -3.10 1.50
CA LEU A 47 5.15 -1.90 0.69
C LEU A 47 6.38 -1.01 0.94
N ALA A 48 7.08 -0.66 -0.13
CA ALA A 48 8.25 0.20 -0.14
C ALA A 48 7.87 1.67 0.08
N CYS A 49 7.68 2.03 1.34
CA CYS A 49 7.43 3.42 1.77
C CYS A 49 8.68 4.12 2.32
N ASP A 50 9.80 3.41 2.43
CA ASP A 50 11.10 4.02 2.76
C ASP A 50 11.76 4.59 1.50
N THR A 51 11.39 5.82 1.15
CA THR A 51 11.84 6.48 -0.08
C THR A 51 11.89 7.99 0.10
N ASN A 52 12.73 8.64 -0.72
CA ASN A 52 12.81 10.10 -0.81
C ASN A 52 11.92 10.67 -1.94
N ASP A 53 11.13 9.83 -2.63
CA ASP A 53 10.16 10.27 -3.63
C ASP A 53 8.90 10.82 -2.95
N ALA A 54 8.72 12.15 -3.03
CA ALA A 54 7.61 12.87 -2.39
C ALA A 54 6.22 12.35 -2.80
N ILE A 55 6.07 11.83 -4.03
CA ILE A 55 4.77 11.31 -4.49
C ILE A 55 4.48 9.97 -3.80
N ILE A 56 5.50 9.13 -3.63
CA ILE A 56 5.36 7.88 -2.88
C ILE A 56 5.09 8.16 -1.41
N GLU A 57 5.77 9.16 -0.83
CA GLU A 57 5.54 9.54 0.57
C GLU A 57 4.09 9.98 0.81
N ILE A 58 3.52 10.79 -0.08
CA ILE A 58 2.11 11.20 -0.01
C ILE A 58 1.18 9.98 -0.10
N ALA A 59 1.45 9.06 -1.03
CA ALA A 59 0.66 7.84 -1.16
C ALA A 59 0.74 6.96 0.08
N CYS A 60 1.92 6.81 0.68
CA CYS A 60 2.12 6.06 1.92
C CYS A 60 1.42 6.71 3.12
N ARG A 61 1.39 8.04 3.21
CA ARG A 61 0.60 8.77 4.22
C ARG A 61 -0.90 8.54 4.06
N LEU A 62 -1.39 8.48 2.82
CA LEU A 62 -2.78 8.14 2.53
C LEU A 62 -3.09 6.70 2.94
N ILE A 63 -2.22 5.75 2.58
CA ILE A 63 -2.34 4.35 2.99
C ILE A 63 -2.41 4.22 4.51
N ASP A 64 -1.56 4.94 5.25
CA ASP A 64 -1.56 4.95 6.72
C ASP A 64 -2.90 5.45 7.27
N ALA A 65 -3.41 6.56 6.73
CA ALA A 65 -4.66 7.18 7.16
C ALA A 65 -5.91 6.31 6.92
N TYR A 66 -5.85 5.41 5.92
CA TYR A 66 -6.94 4.48 5.57
C TYR A 66 -6.61 3.01 5.90
N SER A 67 -5.50 2.76 6.61
CA SER A 67 -5.03 1.40 6.87
C SER A 67 -6.02 0.62 7.74
N THR A 68 -6.18 -0.65 7.41
CA THR A 68 -6.97 -1.63 8.18
C THR A 68 -6.03 -2.50 9.01
N GLN A 69 -6.58 -3.37 9.86
CA GLN A 69 -5.79 -4.31 10.69
C GLN A 69 -4.87 -5.24 9.88
N THR A 70 -5.17 -5.43 8.58
CA THR A 70 -4.40 -6.26 7.66
C THR A 70 -3.18 -5.56 7.06
N LEU A 71 -3.00 -4.25 7.31
CA LEU A 71 -1.89 -3.46 6.79
C LEU A 71 -1.24 -2.66 7.93
N VAL A 72 -0.12 -3.16 8.44
CA VAL A 72 0.50 -2.61 9.65
C VAL A 72 1.86 -2.00 9.34
N ARG A 73 2.07 -0.77 9.82
CA ARG A 73 3.34 -0.06 9.74
C ARG A 73 4.39 -0.77 10.61
N GLN A 74 5.54 -1.06 10.03
CA GLN A 74 6.68 -1.70 10.67
C GLN A 74 7.66 -0.66 11.21
N GLU A 75 8.57 -1.07 12.10
CA GLU A 75 9.59 -0.19 12.70
C GLU A 75 10.53 0.42 11.66
N ASP A 76 10.77 -0.29 10.56
CA ASP A 76 11.61 0.15 9.43
C ASP A 76 10.89 1.10 8.44
N ARG A 77 9.72 1.63 8.83
CA ARG A 77 8.87 2.53 8.03
C ARG A 77 8.24 1.90 6.79
N ARG A 78 8.39 0.59 6.57
CA ARG A 78 7.62 -0.15 5.56
C ARG A 78 6.25 -0.51 6.10
N PHE A 79 5.30 -0.78 5.20
CA PHE A 79 4.02 -1.39 5.59
C PHE A 79 4.04 -2.87 5.26
N LYS A 80 3.48 -3.70 6.14
CA LYS A 80 3.33 -5.13 5.92
C LYS A 80 1.84 -5.45 5.77
N PHE A 81 1.47 -5.98 4.62
CA PHE A 81 0.15 -6.53 4.37
C PHE A 81 0.14 -8.02 4.73
N ALA A 82 -0.73 -8.46 5.64
CA ALA A 82 -0.98 -9.88 5.90
C ALA A 82 -2.49 -10.09 6.09
N PHE A 83 -3.06 -11.08 5.41
CA PHE A 83 -4.50 -11.31 5.49
C PHE A 83 -4.93 -11.82 6.87
N LEU A 84 -4.17 -12.76 7.44
CA LEU A 84 -4.37 -13.28 8.79
C LEU A 84 -3.28 -12.68 9.68
N ASN A 85 -3.36 -11.37 9.90
CA ASN A 85 -2.49 -10.67 10.84
C ASN A 85 -2.95 -11.04 12.27
N HIS A 86 -2.18 -11.88 12.96
CA HIS A 86 -2.40 -12.28 14.34
C HIS A 86 -1.47 -11.53 15.29
#